data_AF-A0A966UZ07-F1
#
_entry.id   AF-A0A966UZ07-F1
#
_cell.length_a   1.000
_cell.length_b   1.000
_cell.length_c   1.000
_cell.angle_alpha   90.00
_cell.angle_beta   90.00
_cell.angle_gamma   90.00
#
_symmetry.space_group_name_H-M   'P 1'
#
loop_
_entity.id
_entity.type
_entity.pdbx_description
1 polymer ?
#
loop_
_entity_poly.entity_id
_entity_poly.type
_entity_poly.pdbx_seq_one_letter_code
_entity_poly.pdbx_strand_id
1 'polypeptide(L)'
;VPVWAAHRALTDCIYLSQVFERCSDLETLLREGSEPKQLYRAQVSFEERHLARDAGFRWNNPVQGAWTRKLSARQLQSLALPFATSPVAS
;
A
#
# COMPACT_ATOMS: atom_id res chain seq x y z
N VAL A 1 -19.92 -16.86 33.02
CA VAL A 1 -20.56 -16.75 31.69
C VAL A 1 -19.95 -17.82 30.79
N PRO A 2 -20.68 -18.86 30.35
CA PRO A 2 -20.10 -19.81 29.42
C PRO A 2 -20.00 -19.17 28.03
N VAL A 3 -18.84 -19.31 27.37
CA VAL A 3 -18.61 -18.82 26.01
C VAL A 3 -19.23 -19.82 25.03
N TRP A 4 -20.44 -19.54 24.57
CA TRP A 4 -21.15 -20.34 23.56
C TRP A 4 -20.79 -19.94 22.12
N ALA A 5 -19.95 -18.92 21.95
CA ALA A 5 -19.55 -18.39 20.65
C ALA A 5 -18.06 -18.67 20.35
N ALA A 6 -17.66 -19.95 20.32
CA ALA A 6 -16.39 -20.37 19.73
C ALA A 6 -16.41 -20.31 18.17
N HIS A 7 -17.53 -19.89 17.56
CA HIS A 7 -17.78 -20.11 16.14
C HIS A 7 -17.34 -18.96 15.22
N ARG A 8 -17.49 -17.68 15.59
CA ARG A 8 -17.25 -16.59 14.62
C ARG A 8 -15.78 -16.50 14.19
N ALA A 9 -14.84 -16.48 15.13
CA ALA A 9 -13.42 -16.39 14.81
C ALA A 9 -12.92 -17.60 14.00
N LEU A 10 -13.42 -18.81 14.32
CA LEU A 10 -13.07 -20.01 13.57
C LEU A 10 -13.65 -19.96 12.15
N THR A 11 -14.91 -19.55 12.01
CA THR A 11 -15.57 -19.37 10.72
C THR A 11 -14.83 -18.32 9.86
N ASP A 12 -14.38 -17.21 10.46
CA ASP A 12 -13.59 -16.19 9.76
C ASP A 12 -12.24 -16.75 9.29
N CYS A 13 -11.54 -17.52 10.14
CA CYS A 13 -10.30 -18.21 9.73
C CYS A 13 -10.53 -19.19 8.58
N ILE A 14 -11.62 -19.97 8.61
CA ILE A 14 -11.98 -20.89 7.53
C ILE A 14 -12.23 -20.12 6.23
N TYR A 15 -13.00 -19.03 6.28
CA TYR A 15 -13.25 -18.21 5.10
C TYR A 15 -11.98 -17.57 4.54
N LEU A 16 -11.08 -17.06 5.40
CA LEU A 16 -9.78 -16.54 4.97
C LEU A 16 -8.97 -17.62 4.24
N SER A 17 -8.89 -18.84 4.79
CA SER A 17 -8.21 -19.96 4.14
C SER A 17 -8.80 -20.30 2.78
N GLN A 18 -10.13 -20.39 2.66
CA GLN A 18 -10.80 -20.68 1.38
C GLN A 18 -10.58 -19.59 0.32
N VAL A 19 -10.44 -18.33 0.72
CA VAL A 19 -10.10 -17.23 -0.19
C VAL A 19 -8.65 -17.35 -0.62
N PHE A 20 -7.75 -17.63 0.31
CA PHE A 20 -6.32 -17.81 0.05
C PHE A 20 -6.01 -19.01 -0.86
N GLU A 21 -6.74 -20.12 -0.73
CA GLU A 21 -6.63 -21.29 -1.63
C GLU A 21 -6.90 -20.97 -3.10
N ARG A 22 -7.68 -19.91 -3.39
CA ARG A 22 -8.02 -19.49 -4.75
C ARG A 22 -6.97 -18.53 -5.35
N CYS A 23 -5.97 -18.13 -4.57
CA CYS A 23 -4.94 -17.17 -4.97
C CYS A 23 -3.66 -17.92 -5.37
N SER A 24 -3.44 -18.09 -6.68
CA SER A 24 -2.31 -18.87 -7.21
C SER A 24 -0.93 -18.28 -6.85
N ASP A 25 -0.87 -16.99 -6.54
CA ASP A 25 0.34 -16.21 -6.25
C ASP A 25 0.39 -15.71 -4.79
N LEU A 26 -0.35 -16.34 -3.88
CA LEU A 26 -0.50 -15.90 -2.48
C LEU A 26 0.84 -15.63 -1.79
N GLU A 27 1.78 -16.57 -1.85
CA GLU A 27 3.10 -16.45 -1.21
C GLU A 27 3.89 -15.23 -1.71
N THR A 28 3.75 -14.93 -3.01
CA THR A 28 4.35 -13.74 -3.61
C THR A 28 3.68 -12.50 -3.07
N LEU A 29 2.35 -12.43 -3.11
CA LEU A 29 1.58 -11.28 -2.59
C LEU A 29 1.84 -11.00 -1.12
N LEU A 30 1.97 -12.05 -0.29
CA LEU A 30 2.31 -11.91 1.13
C LEU A 30 3.71 -11.35 1.31
N ARG A 31 4.71 -11.91 0.62
CA ARG A 31 6.09 -11.42 0.66
C ARG A 31 6.19 -9.96 0.26
N GLU A 32 5.52 -9.61 -0.83
CA GLU A 32 5.45 -8.26 -1.36
C GLU A 32 4.72 -7.29 -0.43
N GLY A 33 3.64 -7.75 0.20
CA GLY A 33 2.85 -6.98 1.16
C GLY A 33 3.63 -6.69 2.45
N SER A 34 4.51 -7.59 2.85
CA SER A 34 5.39 -7.49 4.03
C SER A 34 6.65 -6.65 3.81
N GLU A 35 6.93 -6.21 2.58
CA GLU A 35 8.08 -5.34 2.31
C GLU A 35 7.98 -4.02 3.11
N PRO A 36 9.10 -3.52 3.65
CA PRO A 36 9.11 -2.23 4.35
C PRO A 36 8.69 -1.12 3.39
N LYS A 37 7.75 -0.28 3.84
CA LYS A 37 7.24 0.86 3.08
C LYS A 37 7.70 2.16 3.70
N GLN A 38 8.24 3.04 2.86
CA GLN A 38 8.62 4.39 3.24
C GLN A 38 7.68 5.40 2.58
N LEU A 39 7.53 6.57 3.20
CA LEU A 39 6.81 7.68 2.61
C LEU A 39 7.70 8.40 1.59
N TYR A 40 7.21 8.55 0.36
CA TYR A 40 7.89 9.31 -0.70
C TYR A 40 7.10 10.57 -1.03
N ARG A 41 7.82 11.66 -1.29
CA ARG A 41 7.30 12.91 -1.86
C ARG A 41 7.54 12.91 -3.36
N ALA A 42 6.50 13.20 -4.14
CA ALA A 42 6.63 13.46 -5.58
C ALA A 42 7.16 14.88 -5.82
N GLN A 43 8.16 15.00 -6.69
CA GLN A 43 8.75 16.27 -7.10
C GLN A 43 8.10 16.70 -8.43
N VAL A 44 6.92 17.30 -8.32
CA VAL A 44 6.14 17.76 -9.47
C VAL A 44 5.82 19.25 -9.34
N SER A 45 5.75 19.94 -10.48
CA SER A 45 5.24 21.31 -10.54
C SER A 45 3.74 21.34 -10.29
N PHE A 46 3.19 22.54 -10.07
CA PHE A 46 1.75 22.71 -9.88
C PHE A 46 0.94 22.33 -11.14
N GLU A 47 1.48 22.61 -12.32
CA GLU A 47 0.84 22.28 -13.61
C GLU A 47 0.78 20.75 -13.81
N GLU A 48 1.82 20.06 -13.38
CA GLU A 48 1.98 18.60 -13.51
C GLU A 48 1.42 17.82 -12.32
N ARG A 49 0.72 18.47 -11.38
CA ARG A 49 0.13 17.83 -10.19
C ARG A 49 -0.75 16.62 -10.50
N HIS A 50 -1.33 16.59 -11.69
CA HIS A 50 -2.15 15.50 -12.18
C HIS A 50 -1.34 14.20 -12.31
N LEU A 51 -0.06 14.26 -12.72
CA LEU A 51 0.83 13.09 -12.79
C LEU A 51 0.97 12.41 -11.44
N ALA A 52 1.18 13.19 -10.38
CA ALA A 52 1.29 12.65 -9.02
C ALA A 52 -0.04 12.05 -8.54
N ARG A 53 -1.16 12.72 -8.79
CA ARG A 53 -2.50 12.22 -8.46
C ARG A 53 -2.80 10.89 -9.14
N ASP A 54 -2.53 10.80 -10.45
CA ASP A 54 -2.84 9.65 -11.27
C ASP A 54 -1.90 8.47 -10.92
N ALA A 55 -0.68 8.76 -10.49
CA ALA A 55 0.23 7.82 -9.84
C ALA A 55 -0.15 7.48 -8.38
N GLY A 56 -1.32 7.89 -7.90
CA GLY A 56 -1.85 7.52 -6.59
C GLY A 56 -1.25 8.26 -5.40
N PHE A 57 -0.46 9.32 -5.61
CA PHE A 57 -0.04 10.19 -4.52
C PHE A 57 -1.23 11.00 -3.98
N ARG A 58 -1.13 11.44 -2.73
CA ARG A 58 -2.14 12.25 -2.05
C ARG A 58 -1.56 13.59 -1.65
N TRP A 59 -2.27 14.67 -1.98
CA TRP A 59 -1.91 16.03 -1.61
C TRP A 59 -2.26 16.30 -0.14
N ASN A 60 -1.38 17.01 0.58
CA ASN A 60 -1.59 17.45 1.96
C ASN A 60 -1.84 16.32 2.99
N ASN A 61 -1.46 15.07 2.67
CA ASN A 61 -1.64 13.95 3.60
C ASN A 61 -0.59 12.86 3.36
N PRO A 62 0.24 12.48 4.37
CA PRO A 62 0.31 13.06 5.72
C PRO A 62 1.12 14.37 5.80
N VAL A 63 1.82 14.77 4.73
CA VAL A 63 2.68 15.96 4.74
C VAL A 63 1.96 17.14 4.08
N GLN A 64 1.88 18.26 4.78
CA GLN A 64 1.30 19.50 4.26
C GLN A 64 2.15 20.08 3.12
N GLY A 65 1.49 20.61 2.09
CA GLY A 65 2.11 21.18 0.90
C GLY A 65 2.82 20.18 0.01
N ALA A 66 2.49 18.88 0.11
CA ALA A 66 3.19 17.84 -0.64
C ALA A 66 2.26 16.75 -1.16
N TRP A 67 2.62 16.23 -2.35
CA TRP A 67 2.11 14.96 -2.85
C TRP A 67 2.93 13.83 -2.26
N THR A 68 2.30 12.96 -1.47
CA THR A 68 3.00 11.84 -0.82
C THR A 68 2.29 10.50 -0.99
N ARG A 69 3.07 9.41 -0.95
CA ARG A 69 2.59 8.03 -1.04
C ARG A 69 3.53 7.09 -0.28
N LYS A 70 2.98 6.10 0.44
CA LYS A 70 3.78 5.01 1.02
C LYS A 70 4.03 3.94 -0.04
N LEU A 71 5.29 3.61 -0.27
CA LEU A 71 5.73 2.63 -1.27
C LEU A 71 6.88 1.79 -0.71
N SER A 72 6.98 0.53 -1.13
CA SER A 72 8.23 -0.22 -1.00
C SER A 72 9.22 0.18 -2.11
N ALA A 73 10.50 -0.16 -1.93
CA ALA A 73 11.51 0.10 -2.95
C ALA A 73 11.16 -0.56 -4.30
N ARG A 74 10.64 -1.80 -4.25
CA ARG A 74 10.20 -2.55 -5.43
C ARG A 74 9.02 -1.87 -6.13
N GLN A 75 8.02 -1.41 -5.37
CA GLN A 75 6.88 -0.70 -5.94
C GLN A 75 7.29 0.61 -6.61
N LEU A 76 8.26 1.33 -6.04
CA LEU A 76 8.77 2.55 -6.64
C LEU A 76 9.43 2.28 -8.00
N GLN A 77 10.19 1.19 -8.10
CA GLN A 77 10.84 0.76 -9.33
C GLN A 77 9.84 0.28 -10.39
N SER A 78 8.79 -0.46 -9.99
CA SER A 78 7.82 -1.03 -10.93
C SER A 78 6.84 0.00 -11.52
N LEU A 79 6.57 1.09 -10.80
CA LEU A 79 5.62 2.12 -11.24
C LEU A 79 6.11 3.00 -12.39
N ALA A 80 7.42 2.98 -12.70
CA ALA A 80 8.03 3.77 -13.78
C ALA A 80 7.52 5.23 -13.82
N LEU A 81 7.59 5.91 -12.67
CA LEU A 81 7.01 7.25 -12.49
C LEU A 81 7.63 8.26 -13.46
N PRO A 82 6.82 9.14 -14.10
CA PRO A 82 7.31 10.15 -15.03
C PRO A 82 7.95 11.37 -14.33
N PHE A 83 8.15 11.31 -13.01
CA PHE A 83 8.70 12.37 -12.18
C PHE A 83 9.60 11.79 -11.09
N ALA A 84 10.50 12.61 -10.57
CA ALA A 84 11.39 12.22 -9.48
C ALA A 84 10.64 12.14 -8.14
N THR A 85 11.10 11.26 -7.26
CA THR A 85 10.59 11.16 -5.88
C THR A 85 11.73 11.22 -4.88
N SER A 86 11.49 11.84 -3.73
CA SER A 86 12.43 11.84 -2.61
C SER A 86 11.81 11.17 -1.39
N PRO A 87 12.56 10.36 -0.63
CA PRO A 87 12.08 9.86 0.65
C PRO A 87 11.79 11.02 1.60
N VAL A 88 10.70 10.92 2.37
CA VAL A 88 10.40 11.83 3.47
C VAL A 88 10.96 11.21 4.75
N ALA A 89 11.76 11.97 5.49
CA ALA A 89 12.19 11.57 6.83
C ALA A 89 10.95 11.39 7.72
N SER A 90 10.86 10.25 8.39
CA SER A 90 9.72 9.92 9.27
C SER A 90 9.82 10.68 10.59
#